data_AF-A0A497SIE9-F1
#
_entry.id   AF-A0A497SIE9-F1
#
_cell.length_a   1.000
_cell.length_b   1.000
_cell.length_c   1.000
_cell.angle_alpha   90.00
_cell.angle_beta   90.00
_cell.angle_gamma   90.00
#
_symmetry.space_group_name_H-M   'P 1'
#
loop_
_entity.id
_entity.type
_entity.pdbx_description
1 polymer ?
#
loop_
_entity_poly.entity_id
_entity_poly.type
_entity_poly.pdbx_seq_one_letter_code
_entity_poly.pdbx_strand_id
1 'polypeptide(L)'
;MQKEVEKELEKFLKGKVKQVYLKLSKDKEVKGFLEQANNLSILRLGYNDHGEVHSKIVALNALKMFDILVKKGFRPTATKEEIGNIEDSKVAILVGAYLHDIG
;
A
#
# COMPACT_ATOMS: atom_id res chain seq x y z
N MET A 1 -8.26 -13.93 -7.52
CA MET A 1 -7.75 -12.54 -7.47
C MET A 1 -7.33 -12.12 -6.07
N GLN A 2 -8.23 -11.89 -5.11
CA GLN A 2 -7.83 -11.38 -3.77
C GLN A 2 -6.80 -12.24 -3.02
N LYS A 3 -7.02 -13.57 -2.96
CA LYS A 3 -6.05 -14.50 -2.35
C LYS A 3 -4.67 -14.49 -3.03
N GLU A 4 -4.63 -14.17 -4.31
CA GLU A 4 -3.39 -14.12 -5.09
C GLU A 4 -2.63 -12.81 -4.84
N VAL A 5 -3.34 -11.69 -4.79
CA VAL A 5 -2.78 -10.38 -4.40
C VAL A 5 -2.19 -10.46 -2.98
N GLU A 6 -2.91 -11.06 -2.03
CA GLU A 6 -2.42 -11.23 -0.66
C GLU A 6 -1.16 -12.08 -0.61
N LYS A 7 -1.13 -13.22 -1.30
CA LYS A 7 0.05 -14.08 -1.41
C LYS A 7 1.27 -13.35 -2.01
N GLU A 8 1.05 -12.52 -3.03
CA GLU A 8 2.13 -11.74 -3.63
C GLU A 8 2.59 -10.60 -2.71
N LEU A 9 1.67 -9.96 -2.01
CA LEU A 9 1.97 -8.89 -1.05
C LEU A 9 2.78 -9.41 0.13
N GLU A 10 2.48 -10.61 0.63
CA GLU A 10 3.22 -11.27 1.72
C GLU A 10 4.72 -11.37 1.47
N LYS A 11 5.17 -11.44 0.21
CA LYS A 11 6.59 -11.45 -0.14
C LYS A 11 7.33 -10.18 0.30
N PHE A 12 6.61 -9.05 0.38
CA PHE A 12 7.12 -7.74 0.80
C PHE A 12 6.88 -7.43 2.27
N LEU A 13 5.99 -8.18 2.95
CA LEU A 13 5.59 -7.94 4.34
C LEU A 13 6.58 -8.59 5.31
N LYS A 14 7.71 -7.93 5.56
CA LYS A 14 8.70 -8.30 6.57
C LYS A 14 8.90 -7.15 7.57
N GLY A 15 9.36 -7.49 8.79
CA GLY A 15 9.69 -6.53 9.84
C GLY A 15 8.63 -5.43 10.05
N LYS A 16 9.05 -4.17 10.00
CA LYS A 16 8.20 -2.98 10.17
C LYS A 16 7.08 -2.91 9.14
N VAL A 17 7.36 -3.27 7.88
CA VAL A 17 6.36 -3.23 6.79
C VAL A 17 5.17 -4.12 7.12
N LYS A 18 5.43 -5.34 7.63
CA LYS A 18 4.37 -6.26 8.07
C LYS A 18 3.56 -5.69 9.23
N GLN A 19 4.22 -5.10 10.22
CA GLN A 19 3.54 -4.52 11.38
C GLN A 19 2.60 -3.38 10.97
N VAL A 20 3.07 -2.48 10.09
CA VAL A 20 2.27 -1.37 9.59
C VAL A 20 1.11 -1.85 8.73
N TYR A 21 1.34 -2.79 7.81
CA TYR A 21 0.26 -3.40 7.01
C TYR A 21 -0.83 -4.01 7.89
N LEU A 22 -0.44 -4.75 8.94
CA LEU A 22 -1.41 -5.36 9.86
C LEU A 22 -2.18 -4.33 10.68
N LYS A 23 -1.57 -3.17 11.01
CA LYS A 23 -2.29 -2.06 11.63
C LYS A 23 -3.32 -1.50 10.66
N LEU A 24 -2.91 -1.10 9.45
CA LEU A 24 -3.80 -0.53 8.43
C LEU A 24 -4.96 -1.47 8.07
N SER A 25 -4.66 -2.72 7.72
CA SER A 25 -5.66 -3.69 7.26
C SER A 25 -6.61 -4.21 8.34
N LYS A 26 -6.30 -4.01 9.63
CA LYS A 26 -7.17 -4.39 10.75
C LYS A 26 -7.86 -3.21 11.41
N ASP A 27 -7.45 -1.99 11.07
CA ASP A 27 -8.04 -0.78 11.60
C ASP A 27 -9.45 -0.58 11.06
N LYS A 28 -10.41 -0.30 11.95
CA LYS A 28 -11.82 -0.16 11.59
C LYS A 28 -12.11 1.16 10.88
N GLU A 29 -11.39 2.22 11.22
CA GLU A 29 -11.54 3.54 10.61
C GLU A 29 -11.02 3.50 9.16
N VAL A 30 -9.84 2.90 8.95
CA VAL A 30 -9.29 2.69 7.60
C VAL A 30 -10.25 1.89 6.72
N LYS A 31 -10.82 0.80 7.24
CA LYS A 31 -11.83 0.02 6.51
C LYS A 31 -13.07 0.83 6.17
N GLY A 32 -13.58 1.59 7.13
CA GLY A 32 -14.73 2.48 6.92
C GLY A 32 -14.49 3.48 5.80
N PHE A 33 -13.31 4.10 5.75
CA PHE A 33 -12.96 5.02 4.67
C PHE A 33 -12.85 4.34 3.30
N LEU A 34 -12.21 3.17 3.21
CA LEU A 34 -12.12 2.42 1.95
C LEU A 34 -13.49 1.95 1.46
N GLU A 35 -14.40 1.58 2.37
CA GLU A 35 -15.79 1.26 2.03
C GLU A 35 -16.54 2.50 1.50
N GLN A 36 -16.33 3.68 2.10
CA GLN A 36 -16.92 4.93 1.62
C GLN A 36 -16.38 5.34 0.24
N ALA A 37 -15.06 5.25 0.03
CA ALA A 37 -14.42 5.50 -1.26
C ALA A 37 -15.02 4.57 -2.34
N ASN A 38 -15.15 3.29 -2.04
CA ASN A 38 -15.76 2.32 -2.96
C ASN A 38 -17.25 2.64 -3.26
N ASN A 39 -18.03 3.02 -2.25
CA ASN A 39 -19.43 3.40 -2.44
C ASN A 39 -19.57 4.66 -3.31
N LEU A 40 -18.72 5.67 -3.10
CA LEU A 40 -18.69 6.87 -3.92
C LEU A 40 -18.42 6.51 -5.39
N SER A 41 -17.33 5.78 -5.63
CA SER A 41 -16.88 5.43 -6.99
C SER A 41 -17.89 4.55 -7.72
N ILE A 42 -18.41 3.51 -7.07
CA ILE A 42 -19.35 2.58 -7.71
C ILE A 42 -20.74 3.19 -7.86
N LEU A 43 -21.32 3.69 -6.77
CA LEU A 43 -22.73 4.07 -6.75
C LEU A 43 -22.98 5.45 -7.36
N ARG A 44 -22.02 6.38 -7.25
CA ARG A 44 -22.22 7.76 -7.73
C ARG A 44 -21.52 8.05 -9.05
N LEU A 45 -20.33 7.48 -9.27
CA LEU A 45 -19.52 7.78 -10.46
C LEU A 45 -19.61 6.70 -11.54
N GLY A 46 -20.14 5.52 -11.21
CA GLY A 46 -20.23 4.38 -12.14
C GLY A 46 -18.87 3.75 -12.47
N TYR A 47 -17.86 3.97 -11.63
CA TYR A 47 -16.56 3.31 -11.75
C TYR A 47 -16.56 1.92 -11.12
N ASN A 48 -15.51 1.15 -11.40
CA ASN A 48 -15.28 -0.15 -10.79
C ASN A 48 -14.58 0.00 -9.42
N ASP A 49 -14.11 -1.11 -8.85
CA ASP A 49 -13.52 -1.23 -7.50
C ASP A 49 -12.55 -0.10 -7.09
N HIS A 50 -12.83 0.53 -5.94
CA HIS A 50 -11.95 1.45 -5.21
C HIS A 50 -11.94 1.11 -3.69
N GLY A 51 -12.20 -0.16 -3.36
CA GLY A 51 -12.23 -0.64 -1.98
C GLY A 51 -10.90 -1.21 -1.48
N GLU A 52 -10.97 -2.06 -0.46
CA GLU A 52 -9.78 -2.65 0.17
C GLU A 52 -8.95 -3.49 -0.83
N VAL A 53 -9.59 -4.17 -1.77
CA VAL A 53 -8.89 -4.98 -2.78
C VAL A 53 -8.08 -4.10 -3.73
N HIS A 54 -8.69 -3.03 -4.25
CA HIS A 54 -8.01 -2.00 -5.03
C HIS A 54 -6.78 -1.47 -4.29
N SER A 55 -6.95 -1.01 -3.05
CA SER A 55 -5.88 -0.48 -2.21
C SER A 55 -4.71 -1.48 -2.05
N LYS A 56 -5.01 -2.77 -1.82
CA LYS A 56 -3.98 -3.83 -1.76
C LYS A 56 -3.22 -4.00 -3.07
N ILE A 57 -3.91 -3.91 -4.22
CA ILE A 57 -3.29 -4.02 -5.55
C ILE A 57 -2.34 -2.84 -5.79
N VAL A 58 -2.77 -1.61 -5.46
CA VAL A 58 -1.94 -0.40 -5.58
C VAL A 58 -0.70 -0.50 -4.69
N ALA A 59 -0.87 -0.89 -3.42
CA ALA A 59 0.25 -1.11 -2.50
C ALA A 59 1.24 -2.17 -2.99
N LEU A 60 0.75 -3.31 -3.50
CA LEU A 60 1.61 -4.36 -4.09
C LEU A 60 2.43 -3.83 -5.25
N ASN A 61 1.80 -3.13 -6.20
CA ASN A 61 2.49 -2.61 -7.36
C ASN A 61 3.48 -1.50 -6.99
N ALA A 62 3.14 -0.63 -6.04
CA ALA A 62 4.04 0.40 -5.54
C ALA A 62 5.32 -0.21 -4.93
N LEU A 63 5.18 -1.25 -4.10
CA LEU A 63 6.32 -1.96 -3.53
C LEU A 63 7.16 -2.70 -4.58
N LYS A 64 6.53 -3.30 -5.60
CA LYS A 64 7.24 -3.92 -6.75
C LYS A 64 8.05 -2.90 -7.53
N MET A 65 7.45 -1.75 -7.88
CA MET A 65 8.13 -0.67 -8.60
C MET A 65 9.31 -0.14 -7.80
N PHE A 66 9.13 0.07 -6.50
CA PHE A 66 10.19 0.50 -5.61
C PHE A 66 11.36 -0.50 -5.55
N ASP A 67 11.08 -1.80 -5.43
CA ASP A 67 12.12 -2.83 -5.45
C ASP A 67 12.90 -2.85 -6.77
N ILE A 68 12.23 -2.62 -7.91
CA ILE A 68 12.90 -2.49 -9.22
C ILE A 68 13.85 -1.29 -9.22
N LEU A 69 13.40 -0.13 -8.74
CA LEU A 69 14.21 1.08 -8.67
C LEU A 69 15.44 0.88 -7.78
N VAL A 70 15.25 0.36 -6.57
CA VAL A 70 16.35 0.11 -5.63
C VAL A 70 17.36 -0.89 -6.22
N LYS A 71 16.90 -1.96 -6.88
CA LYS A 71 17.78 -2.91 -7.59
C LYS A 71 18.59 -2.26 -8.72
N LYS A 72 18.12 -1.17 -9.29
CA LYS A 72 18.83 -0.37 -10.32
C LYS A 72 19.71 0.73 -9.73
N GLY A 73 19.91 0.75 -8.42
CA GLY A 73 20.78 1.71 -7.73
C GLY A 73 20.09 3.01 -7.32
N PHE A 74 18.76 3.11 -7.47
CA PHE A 74 18.03 4.24 -6.90
C PHE A 74 18.19 4.26 -5.38
N ARG A 75 18.62 5.41 -4.85
CA ARG A 75 18.66 5.66 -3.41
C ARG A 75 17.44 6.49 -3.00
N PRO A 76 16.51 5.94 -2.19
CA PRO A 76 15.37 6.68 -1.65
C PRO A 76 15.80 7.85 -0.77
N THR A 77 14.99 8.90 -0.68
CA THR A 77 15.31 10.10 0.11
C THR A 77 15.69 9.76 1.55
N ALA A 78 14.91 8.89 2.22
CA ALA A 78 15.20 8.48 3.59
C ALA A 78 16.61 7.89 3.78
N THR A 79 17.15 7.19 2.76
CA THR A 79 18.51 6.63 2.80
C THR A 79 19.59 7.57 2.26
N LYS A 80 19.21 8.56 1.46
CA LYS A 80 20.13 9.64 1.02
C LYS A 80 20.39 10.63 2.14
N GLU A 81 19.37 10.93 2.94
CA GLU A 81 19.41 11.90 4.04
C GLU A 81 19.74 11.25 5.40
N GLU A 82 20.02 9.95 5.43
CA GLU A 82 20.40 9.19 6.63
C GLU A 82 19.35 9.21 7.77
N ILE A 83 18.11 9.57 7.46
CA ILE A 83 16.98 9.59 8.40
C ILE A 83 16.22 8.26 8.49
N GLY A 84 16.58 7.30 7.66
CA GLY A 84 15.97 5.97 7.65
C GLY A 84 16.64 5.01 6.67
N ASN A 85 16.10 3.80 6.57
CA ASN A 85 16.62 2.75 5.70
C ASN A 85 15.61 2.37 4.58
N ILE A 86 15.96 1.33 3.81
CA ILE A 86 15.11 0.81 2.73
C ILE A 86 13.75 0.32 3.27
N GLU A 87 13.73 -0.28 4.45
CA GLU A 87 12.50 -0.74 5.10
C GLU A 87 11.60 0.43 5.48
N ASP A 88 12.15 1.50 6.05
CA ASP A 88 11.40 2.72 6.38
C ASP A 88 10.81 3.37 5.12
N SER A 89 11.56 3.35 4.01
CA SER A 89 11.06 3.81 2.71
C SER A 89 9.90 2.96 2.19
N LYS A 90 9.96 1.63 2.37
CA LYS A 90 8.84 0.72 2.03
C LYS A 90 7.62 0.97 2.90
N VAL A 91 7.80 1.33 4.17
CA VAL A 91 6.68 1.72 5.05
C VAL A 91 5.98 2.95 4.50
N ALA A 92 6.72 4.01 4.16
CA ALA A 92 6.13 5.23 3.60
C ALA A 92 5.35 4.94 2.31
N ILE A 93 5.92 4.13 1.42
CA ILE A 93 5.28 3.72 0.15
C ILE A 93 4.01 2.89 0.41
N LEU A 94 4.08 1.92 1.32
CA LEU A 94 2.93 1.10 1.70
C LEU A 94 1.79 1.98 2.22
N VAL A 95 2.08 2.87 3.18
CA VAL A 95 1.06 3.74 3.79
C VAL A 95 0.44 4.65 2.74
N GLY A 96 1.27 5.32 1.94
CA GLY A 96 0.79 6.23 0.90
C GLY A 96 -0.08 5.53 -0.14
N ALA A 97 0.35 4.35 -0.61
CA ALA A 97 -0.40 3.58 -1.60
C ALA A 97 -1.70 2.97 -1.01
N TYR A 98 -1.65 2.46 0.22
CA TYR A 98 -2.81 1.81 0.83
C TYR A 98 -3.92 2.80 1.18
N LEU A 99 -3.55 4.05 1.49
CA LEU A 99 -4.49 5.10 1.88
C LEU A 99 -4.76 6.12 0.77
N HIS A 100 -4.29 5.92 -0.46
CA HIS A 100 -4.34 6.98 -1.48
C HIS A 100 -5.76 7.46 -1.85
N ASP A 101 -6.76 6.59 -1.70
CA ASP A 101 -8.16 6.82 -2.12
C ASP A 101 -9.10 7.19 -0.96
N ILE A 102 -8.60 7.43 0.26
CA ILE A 102 -9.46 7.74 1.42
C ILE A 102 -9.93 9.21 1.49
N GLY A 103 -9.53 10.06 0.55
CA GLY A 103 -9.86 11.49 0.48
C GLY A 103 -10.35 11.89 -0.91
#